data_AF-A0AA37KWJ8-F1
#
_entry.id   AF-A0AA37KWJ8-F1
#
_cell.length_a   1.000
_cell.length_b   1.000
_cell.length_c   1.000
_cell.angle_alpha   90.00
_cell.angle_beta   90.00
_cell.angle_gamma   90.00
#
_symmetry.space_group_name_H-M   'P 1'
#
loop_
_entity.id
_entity.type
_entity.pdbx_description
1 polymer ?
#
loop_
_entity_poly.entity_id
_entity_poly.type
_entity_poly.pdbx_seq_one_letter_code
_entity_poly.pdbx_strand_id
1 'polypeptide(L)'
;MNLHQYAPNPIAWVDPWGWQNEPVRVYEDAPYHGTTDNSVKSRAPTNGQAALNNPVQVKPTSPRRVGVDVVNKEIVVIDRTQVNVDGSEKYHGHVRPYGDLHVDQQNALKKAKKIDKKGNIIDCKPG
;
A
#
# COMPACT_ATOMS: atom_id res chain seq x y z
N MET A 1 -20.56 -2.07 -31.45
CA MET A 1 -19.93 -1.35 -30.33
C MET A 1 -20.55 -1.88 -29.05
N ASN A 2 -19.78 -2.60 -28.23
CA ASN A 2 -20.31 -3.24 -27.01
C ASN A 2 -20.69 -2.18 -25.98
N LEU A 3 -21.98 -2.10 -25.68
CA LEU A 3 -22.56 -1.25 -24.65
C LEU A 3 -22.48 -1.98 -23.31
N HIS A 4 -21.29 -2.03 -22.70
CA HIS A 4 -21.17 -2.26 -21.26
C HIS A 4 -20.90 -0.91 -20.59
N GLN A 5 -21.96 -0.13 -20.53
CA GLN A 5 -22.09 1.03 -19.66
C GLN A 5 -22.00 0.51 -18.22
N TYR A 6 -20.81 0.54 -17.63
CA TYR A 6 -20.66 0.37 -16.19
C TYR A 6 -21.29 1.60 -15.55
N ALA A 7 -22.33 1.40 -14.76
CA ALA A 7 -23.10 2.48 -14.16
C ALA A 7 -22.18 3.40 -13.34
N PRO A 8 -22.33 4.74 -13.43
CA PRO A 8 -21.81 5.58 -12.37
C PRO A 8 -22.59 5.19 -11.11
N ASN A 9 -21.89 4.90 -10.04
CA ASN A 9 -22.44 4.77 -8.70
C ASN A 9 -22.21 6.10 -7.98
N PRO A 10 -23.13 7.09 -8.09
CA PRO A 10 -23.03 8.33 -7.33
C PRO A 10 -23.85 8.17 -6.04
N ILE A 11 -23.38 7.39 -5.07
CA ILE A 11 -23.89 7.49 -3.70
C ILE A 11 -22.71 7.37 -2.75
N ALA A 12 -22.04 8.50 -2.52
CA ALA A 12 -21.33 8.71 -1.27
C ALA A 12 -22.37 8.67 -0.15
N TRP A 13 -22.51 7.53 0.52
CA TRP A 13 -23.18 7.47 1.81
C TRP A 13 -22.30 8.24 2.78
N VAL A 14 -22.66 9.50 3.05
CA VAL A 14 -22.11 10.25 4.18
C VAL A 14 -22.61 9.55 5.43
N ASP A 15 -21.71 8.93 6.20
CA ASP A 15 -22.10 8.41 7.50
C ASP A 15 -22.49 9.56 8.45
N PRO A 16 -23.44 9.37 9.38
CA PRO A 16 -23.82 10.41 10.33
C PRO A 16 -22.78 10.67 11.43
N TRP A 17 -21.63 10.00 11.41
CA TRP A 17 -20.64 9.98 12.50
C TRP A 17 -19.32 10.70 12.14
N GLY A 18 -19.18 11.19 10.91
CA GLY A 18 -18.10 12.06 10.47
C GLY A 18 -16.81 11.35 10.06
N TRP A 19 -16.85 10.09 9.61
CA TRP A 19 -15.65 9.52 8.98
C TRP A 19 -15.53 10.02 7.54
N GLN A 20 -14.37 10.60 7.24
CA GLN A 20 -14.05 11.02 5.87
C GLN A 20 -14.01 9.77 4.99
N ASN A 21 -14.65 9.82 3.83
CA ASN A 21 -14.48 8.80 2.79
C ASN A 21 -12.99 8.71 2.46
N GLU A 22 -12.32 7.64 2.91
CA GLU A 22 -10.93 7.39 2.55
C GLU A 22 -10.83 7.30 1.02
N PRO A 23 -9.83 7.93 0.39
CA PRO A 23 -9.70 7.88 -1.05
C PRO A 23 -9.50 6.43 -1.50
N VAL A 24 -10.10 6.07 -2.64
CA VAL A 24 -9.84 4.77 -3.28
C VAL A 24 -8.38 4.73 -3.69
N ARG A 25 -7.64 3.73 -3.20
CA ARG A 25 -6.20 3.56 -3.48
C ARG A 25 -5.98 2.38 -4.41
N VAL A 26 -5.33 2.66 -5.54
CA VAL A 26 -5.03 1.67 -6.57
C VAL A 26 -3.53 1.53 -6.73
N TYR A 27 -3.05 0.29 -6.73
CA TYR A 27 -1.66 -0.06 -6.99
C TYR A 27 -1.41 -0.28 -8.49
N GLU A 28 -0.33 0.29 -9.01
CA GLU A 28 0.18 -0.01 -10.34
C GLU A 28 1.71 -0.10 -10.30
N ASP A 29 2.26 -1.14 -10.92
CA ASP A 29 3.70 -1.31 -11.02
C ASP A 29 4.34 -0.13 -11.75
N ALA A 30 5.45 0.36 -11.22
CA ALA A 30 6.24 1.34 -11.95
C ALA A 30 7.07 0.62 -13.02
N PRO A 31 7.16 1.14 -14.26
CA PRO A 31 7.78 0.46 -15.41
C PRO A 31 9.29 0.21 -15.24
N TYR A 32 9.89 0.73 -14.18
CA TYR A 32 11.30 0.61 -13.89
C TYR A 32 11.65 -0.46 -12.83
N HIS A 33 10.65 -1.10 -12.22
CA HIS A 33 10.86 -2.27 -11.36
C HIS A 33 10.84 -3.55 -12.19
N GLY A 34 11.87 -4.38 -12.01
CA GLY A 34 11.89 -5.75 -12.55
C GLY A 34 11.22 -6.74 -11.59
N THR A 35 11.09 -8.00 -12.02
CA THR A 35 10.59 -9.10 -11.18
C THR A 35 11.63 -9.61 -10.18
N THR A 36 12.90 -9.25 -10.37
CA THR A 36 14.02 -9.65 -9.51
C THR A 36 14.79 -8.42 -9.02
N ASP A 37 15.32 -8.51 -7.80
CA ASP A 37 16.22 -7.48 -7.27
C ASP A 37 17.50 -7.42 -8.11
N ASN A 38 18.09 -6.23 -8.21
CA ASN A 38 19.45 -6.06 -8.70
C ASN A 38 20.21 -5.05 -7.82
N SER A 39 21.49 -4.85 -8.09
CA SER A 39 22.35 -3.95 -7.31
C SER A 39 21.89 -2.50 -7.25
N VAL A 40 21.00 -2.09 -8.17
CA VAL A 40 20.53 -0.69 -8.29
C VAL A 40 19.07 -0.55 -7.86
N LYS A 41 18.25 -1.59 -8.04
CA LYS A 41 16.79 -1.52 -7.92
C LYS A 41 16.22 -2.74 -7.22
N SER A 42 15.34 -2.47 -6.27
CA SER A 42 14.47 -3.50 -5.71
C SER A 42 13.41 -3.92 -6.72
N ARG A 43 12.95 -5.17 -6.62
CA ARG A 43 11.88 -5.72 -7.43
C ARG A 43 10.50 -5.16 -7.10
N ALA A 44 9.60 -5.30 -8.06
CA ALA A 44 8.19 -5.10 -7.84
C ALA A 44 7.65 -6.13 -6.82
N PRO A 45 6.67 -5.75 -5.99
CA PRO A 45 5.99 -6.70 -5.12
C PRO A 45 5.19 -7.71 -5.92
N THR A 46 5.09 -8.93 -5.39
CA THR A 46 4.29 -10.01 -6.01
C THR A 46 2.80 -9.66 -6.00
N ASN A 47 2.33 -8.99 -4.94
CA ASN A 47 0.98 -8.44 -4.86
C ASN A 47 0.99 -7.06 -4.18
N GLY A 48 1.30 -6.01 -4.95
CA GLY A 48 1.35 -4.64 -4.43
C GLY A 48 0.03 -4.12 -3.87
N GLN A 49 -1.10 -4.55 -4.43
CA GLN A 49 -2.42 -4.17 -3.92
C GLN A 49 -2.69 -4.79 -2.54
N ALA A 50 -2.27 -6.03 -2.28
CA ALA A 50 -2.39 -6.64 -0.95
C ALA A 50 -1.64 -5.82 0.12
N ALA A 51 -0.45 -5.34 -0.20
CA ALA A 51 0.30 -4.45 0.68
C ALA A 51 -0.37 -3.06 0.82
N LEU A 52 -1.04 -2.57 -0.22
CA LEU A 52 -1.75 -1.28 -0.23
C LEU A 52 -3.13 -1.31 0.44
N ASN A 53 -3.76 -2.47 0.61
CA ASN A 53 -5.12 -2.59 1.17
C ASN A 53 -5.21 -2.16 2.65
N ASN A 54 -4.16 -2.43 3.42
CA ASN A 54 -4.06 -1.97 4.81
C ASN A 54 -2.65 -1.43 5.06
N PRO A 55 -2.31 -0.25 4.52
CA PRO A 55 -0.98 0.30 4.57
C PRO A 55 -0.83 1.23 5.78
N VAL A 56 0.39 1.40 6.28
CA VAL A 56 0.66 2.36 7.36
C VAL A 56 1.35 3.57 6.76
N GLN A 57 0.80 4.76 7.01
CA GLN A 57 1.47 6.01 6.64
C GLN A 57 2.71 6.19 7.53
N VAL A 58 3.87 6.46 6.91
CA VAL A 58 5.14 6.50 7.63
C VAL A 58 5.24 7.77 8.47
N LYS A 59 4.82 8.92 7.93
CA LYS A 59 4.78 10.22 8.61
C LYS A 59 3.58 11.03 8.14
N PRO A 60 2.97 11.88 8.98
CA PRO A 60 1.84 12.74 8.58
C PRO A 60 2.16 13.68 7.42
N THR A 61 3.41 14.11 7.29
CA THR A 61 3.88 15.08 6.29
C THR A 61 4.24 14.46 4.93
N SER A 62 4.17 13.14 4.79
CA SER A 62 4.54 12.43 3.56
C SER A 62 3.44 11.45 3.16
N PRO A 63 3.08 11.36 1.87
CA PRO A 63 2.14 10.35 1.39
C PRO A 63 2.74 8.93 1.36
N ARG A 64 4.04 8.79 1.64
CA ARG A 64 4.72 7.49 1.67
C ARG A 64 4.11 6.58 2.74
N ARG A 65 3.86 5.35 2.33
CA ARG A 65 3.29 4.29 3.15
C ARG A 65 4.20 3.07 3.16
N VAL A 66 3.96 2.18 4.10
CA VAL A 66 4.58 0.85 4.17
C VAL A 66 3.50 -0.19 4.45
N GLY A 67 3.52 -1.26 3.67
CA GLY A 67 2.53 -2.33 3.72
C GLY A 67 3.18 -3.70 3.81
N VAL A 68 2.36 -4.73 4.05
CA VAL A 68 2.80 -6.13 4.07
C VAL A 68 1.92 -6.95 3.15
N ASP A 69 2.53 -7.79 2.33
CA ASP A 69 1.87 -8.90 1.68
C ASP A 69 2.11 -10.15 2.54
N VAL A 70 1.08 -10.57 3.27
CA VAL A 70 1.17 -11.69 4.21
C VAL A 70 1.32 -13.03 3.51
N VAL A 71 0.80 -13.16 2.28
CA VAL A 71 0.84 -14.41 1.52
C VAL A 71 2.25 -14.64 0.98
N ASN A 72 2.83 -13.63 0.34
CA ASN A 72 4.18 -13.72 -0.25
C ASN A 72 5.31 -13.36 0.73
N LYS A 73 4.96 -13.00 1.97
CA LYS A 73 5.90 -12.60 3.03
C LYS A 73 6.77 -11.41 2.64
N GLU A 74 6.17 -10.40 2.00
CA GLU A 74 6.88 -9.22 1.51
C GLU A 74 6.53 -7.98 2.34
N ILE A 75 7.54 -7.15 2.60
CA ILE A 75 7.32 -5.78 3.07
C ILE A 75 7.50 -4.85 1.88
N VAL A 76 6.53 -3.96 1.67
CA VAL A 76 6.48 -3.10 0.49
C VAL A 76 6.51 -1.64 0.94
N VAL A 77 7.48 -0.88 0.42
CA VAL A 77 7.48 0.58 0.52
C VAL A 77 6.66 1.12 -0.63
N ILE A 78 5.66 1.95 -0.32
CA ILE A 78 4.63 2.37 -1.25
C ILE A 78 4.64 3.90 -1.34
N ASP A 79 4.79 4.42 -2.55
CA ASP A 79 4.83 5.84 -2.86
C ASP A 79 3.65 6.24 -3.74
N ARG A 80 3.08 7.42 -3.46
CA ARG A 80 1.97 7.94 -4.25
C ARG A 80 2.49 8.47 -5.58
N THR A 81 1.98 7.94 -6.67
CA THR A 81 2.27 8.36 -8.04
C THR A 81 1.46 9.61 -8.40
N GLN A 82 0.15 9.57 -8.15
CA GLN A 82 -0.78 10.60 -8.60
C GLN A 82 -2.04 10.63 -7.71
N VAL A 83 -2.65 11.81 -7.60
CA VAL A 83 -4.04 11.98 -7.18
C VAL A 83 -4.85 12.33 -8.44
N ASN A 84 -5.89 11.56 -8.71
CA ASN A 84 -6.74 11.75 -9.87
C ASN A 84 -7.82 12.81 -9.59
N VAL A 85 -8.48 13.28 -10.65
CA VAL A 85 -9.53 14.32 -10.56
C VAL A 85 -10.74 13.84 -9.75
N ASP A 86 -11.02 12.54 -9.74
CA ASP A 86 -12.08 11.91 -8.96
C ASP A 86 -11.69 11.68 -7.49
N GLY A 87 -10.50 12.10 -7.07
CA GLY A 87 -9.99 11.92 -5.71
C GLY A 87 -9.37 10.54 -5.44
N SER A 88 -9.36 9.62 -6.43
CA SER A 88 -8.64 8.35 -6.29
C SER A 88 -7.13 8.58 -6.29
N GLU A 89 -6.41 7.72 -5.60
CA GLU A 89 -4.96 7.80 -5.47
C GLU A 89 -4.28 6.60 -6.11
N LYS A 90 -3.36 6.87 -7.03
CA LYS A 90 -2.50 5.86 -7.65
C LYS A 90 -1.18 5.77 -6.89
N TYR A 91 -0.78 4.55 -6.57
CA TYR A 91 0.45 4.24 -5.87
C TYR A 91 1.30 3.24 -6.65
N HIS A 92 2.60 3.28 -6.44
CA HIS A 92 3.54 2.23 -6.83
C HIS A 92 4.36 1.83 -5.61
N GLY A 93 5.16 0.78 -5.72
CA GLY A 93 6.00 0.36 -4.60
C GLY A 93 7.04 -0.67 -4.97
N HIS A 94 7.87 -0.99 -3.99
CA HIS A 94 8.93 -1.97 -4.16
C HIS A 94 9.12 -2.77 -2.88
N VAL A 95 9.57 -4.02 -3.04
CA VAL A 95 9.88 -4.88 -1.90
C VAL A 95 11.14 -4.39 -1.21
N ARG A 96 11.13 -4.37 0.11
CA ARG A 96 12.33 -4.11 0.93
C ARG A 96 12.44 -5.14 2.04
N PRO A 97 13.62 -5.75 2.24
CA PRO A 97 13.84 -6.57 3.42
C PRO A 97 13.81 -5.67 4.67
N TYR A 98 13.39 -6.23 5.80
CA TYR A 98 13.23 -5.47 7.05
C TYR A 98 14.49 -4.70 7.46
N GLY A 99 15.67 -5.31 7.27
CA GLY A 99 16.97 -4.71 7.60
C GLY A 99 17.31 -3.45 6.81
N ASP A 100 16.73 -3.30 5.61
CA ASP A 100 16.98 -2.15 4.71
C ASP A 100 15.90 -1.07 4.82
N LEU A 101 14.88 -1.28 5.66
CA LEU A 101 13.86 -0.27 5.92
C LEU A 101 14.42 0.88 6.75
N HIS A 102 13.95 2.09 6.45
CA HIS A 102 14.21 3.23 7.32
C HIS A 102 13.56 2.99 8.71
N VAL A 103 14.21 3.48 9.77
CA VAL A 103 13.74 3.28 11.16
C VAL A 103 12.27 3.71 11.37
N ASP A 104 11.84 4.77 10.70
CA ASP A 104 10.45 5.25 10.75
C ASP A 104 9.45 4.25 10.14
N GLN A 105 9.84 3.56 9.05
CA GLN A 105 9.01 2.53 8.43
C GLN A 105 8.91 1.30 9.33
N GLN A 106 10.03 0.88 9.93
CA GLN A 106 10.04 -0.21 10.90
C GLN A 106 9.14 0.12 12.10
N ASN A 107 9.25 1.34 12.63
CA ASN A 107 8.44 1.79 13.77
C ASN A 107 6.95 1.88 13.42
N ALA A 108 6.61 2.36 12.22
CA ALA A 108 5.24 2.39 11.72
C ALA A 108 4.63 0.97 11.67
N LEU A 109 5.34 0.00 11.10
CA LEU A 109 4.88 -1.39 11.03
C LEU A 109 4.74 -2.05 12.40
N LYS A 110 5.71 -1.84 13.31
CA LYS A 110 5.65 -2.36 14.69
C LYS A 110 4.46 -1.76 15.45
N LYS A 111 4.25 -0.44 15.37
CA LYS A 111 3.13 0.26 16.02
C LYS A 111 1.78 -0.24 15.51
N ALA A 112 1.69 -0.53 14.22
CA ALA A 112 0.51 -1.09 13.59
C ALA A 112 0.37 -2.62 13.78
N LYS A 113 1.27 -3.27 14.52
CA LYS A 113 1.28 -4.71 14.79
C LYS A 113 1.28 -5.59 13.52
N LYS A 114 1.88 -5.09 12.44
CA LYS A 114 2.05 -5.85 11.17
C LYS A 114 3.29 -6.74 11.19
N ILE A 115 4.26 -6.39 12.03
CA ILE A 115 5.48 -7.15 12.24
C ILE A 115 5.79 -7.29 13.73
N ASP A 116 6.56 -8.31 14.09
CA ASP A 116 7.12 -8.46 15.42
C ASP A 116 8.37 -7.58 15.61
N LYS A 117 8.99 -7.67 16.79
CA LYS A 117 10.23 -6.91 17.12
C LYS A 117 11.43 -7.29 16.25
N LYS A 118 11.40 -8.46 15.60
CA LYS A 118 12.46 -9.00 14.75
C LYS A 118 12.22 -8.73 13.26
N GLY A 119 11.08 -8.12 12.91
CA GLY A 119 10.72 -7.85 11.52
C GLY A 119 9.93 -8.95 10.83
N ASN A 120 9.50 -9.99 11.55
CA ASN A 120 8.67 -11.05 10.97
C ASN A 120 7.24 -10.55 10.79
N ILE A 121 6.66 -10.77 9.61
CA ILE A 121 5.27 -10.44 9.33
C ILE A 121 4.35 -11.28 10.22
N ILE A 122 3.50 -10.59 10.97
CA ILE A 122 2.49 -11.21 11.81
C ILE A 122 1.26 -11.43 10.93
N ASP A 123 0.86 -12.69 10.79
CA ASP A 123 -0.42 -13.02 10.16
C ASP A 123 -1.54 -12.55 11.08
N CYS A 124 -2.27 -11.51 10.68
CA CYS A 124 -3.45 -11.09 11.42
C CYS A 124 -4.56 -12.10 11.15
N LYS A 125 -4.66 -13.14 11.97
CA LYS A 125 -5.95 -13.81 12.14
C LYS A 125 -6.95 -12.73 12.56
N PRO A 126 -8.10 -12.58 11.88
CA PRO A 126 -9.15 -11.72 12.38
C PRO A 126 -9.53 -12.24 13.77
N GLY A 127 -9.35 -11.39 14.78
CA GLY A 127 -9.81 -11.65 16.14
C GLY A 127 -11.31 -11.48 16.25
#